data_AF-A0A554LQ37-F1
#
_entry.id   AF-A0A554LQ37-F1
#
_cell.length_a   1.000
_cell.length_b   1.000
_cell.length_c   1.000
_cell.angle_alpha   90.00
_cell.angle_beta   90.00
_cell.angle_gamma   90.00
#
_symmetry.space_group_name_H-M   'P 1'
#
loop_
_entity.id
_entity.type
_entity.pdbx_description
1 polymer ?
#
loop_
_entity_poly.entity_id
_entity_poly.type
_entity_poly.pdbx_seq_one_letter_code
_entity_poly.pdbx_strand_id
1 'polypeptide(L)'
;MTTETEELQTKEFLKRTEIRTMKKDLQKLREADALEEKDKIVKIKTLEEVRQMAEEKEKKSESEGKAGMEKVLFKKDKEEKEAEANLKNYANEAEKQQIFLLESQRFNLESQIRLIEEEKDPDLKLEKNSILLEKRDWEKKLHSILEEEKKLETEQKFISDREKESNVLSEKQSLEKRRWELEEKRQEIEKGRWAIEKKLAEMENKLKKIDEDYEKNIAEKNDLREKIAEIDRTLREVYSKTINRVEGQRIEAEKERTSARGETAEANLQEKENIQREQWRRAPEPKEKEFLKNMSSALKEKLSRKTEDEEKNRKKFMENIEKMADSGKKNG
;
A
#
# COMPACT_ATOMS: atom_id res chain seq x y z
N MET A 1 11.23 99.32 23.26
CA MET A 1 11.20 99.07 21.81
C MET A 1 11.98 97.81 21.57
N THR A 2 11.28 96.68 21.41
CA THR A 2 11.87 95.43 20.93
C THR A 2 12.34 95.68 19.50
N THR A 3 13.61 95.44 19.23
CA THR A 3 14.19 95.68 17.91
C THR A 3 13.58 94.70 16.93
N GLU A 4 13.24 95.15 15.71
CA GLU A 4 12.64 94.31 14.64
C GLU A 4 13.40 92.99 14.40
N THR A 5 14.68 92.96 14.76
CA THR A 5 15.56 91.78 14.74
C THR A 5 15.14 90.66 15.70
N GLU A 6 14.61 90.96 16.88
CA GLU A 6 14.16 89.97 17.87
C GLU A 6 12.83 89.32 17.44
N GLU A 7 11.95 90.08 16.80
CA GLU A 7 10.70 89.55 16.22
C GLU A 7 10.95 88.64 15.03
N LEU A 8 12.00 88.91 14.23
CA LEU A 8 12.39 88.02 13.13
C LEU A 8 13.00 86.70 13.65
N GLN A 9 13.84 86.76 14.69
CA GLN A 9 14.43 85.57 15.29
C GLN A 9 13.39 84.65 15.94
N THR A 10 12.39 85.22 16.63
CA THR A 10 11.29 84.44 17.23
C THR A 10 10.40 83.80 16.16
N LYS A 11 10.10 84.52 15.07
CA LYS A 11 9.37 83.95 13.91
C LYS A 11 10.15 82.83 13.23
N GLU A 12 11.48 82.95 13.08
CA GLU A 12 12.30 81.86 12.55
C GLU A 12 12.35 80.65 13.49
N PHE A 13 12.45 80.88 14.79
CA PHE A 13 12.46 79.79 15.78
C PHE A 13 11.13 79.02 15.75
N LEU A 14 9.99 79.72 15.72
CA LEU A 14 8.65 79.12 15.57
C LEU A 14 8.54 78.27 14.30
N LYS A 15 8.99 78.79 13.15
CA LYS A 15 9.03 78.02 11.90
C LYS A 15 9.91 76.77 12.00
N ARG A 16 11.08 76.87 12.64
CA ARG A 16 11.98 75.71 12.85
C ARG A 16 11.35 74.69 13.79
N THR A 17 10.65 75.11 14.84
CA THR A 17 9.94 74.20 15.74
C THR A 17 8.79 73.49 15.05
N GLU A 18 8.01 74.19 14.22
CA GLU A 18 6.90 73.64 13.44
C GLU A 18 7.37 72.66 12.36
N ILE A 19 8.47 72.97 11.67
CA ILE A 19 9.12 72.02 10.74
C ILE A 19 9.61 70.77 11.48
N ARG A 20 10.11 70.92 12.71
CA ARG A 20 10.61 69.79 13.52
C ARG A 20 9.47 68.91 14.05
N THR A 21 8.32 69.48 14.38
CA THR A 21 7.12 68.70 14.78
C THR A 21 6.52 67.98 13.57
N MET A 22 6.36 68.65 12.43
CA MET A 22 5.87 68.02 11.20
C MET A 22 6.76 66.85 10.72
N LYS A 23 8.09 66.97 10.84
CA LYS A 23 9.01 65.87 10.49
C LYS A 23 8.82 64.65 11.40
N LYS A 24 8.54 64.85 12.69
CA LYS A 24 8.23 63.75 13.62
C LYS A 24 6.89 63.10 13.30
N ASP A 25 5.89 63.88 12.94
CA ASP A 25 4.56 63.36 12.61
C ASP A 25 4.57 62.57 11.28
N LEU A 26 5.29 63.04 10.28
CA LEU A 26 5.53 62.28 9.04
C LEU A 26 6.29 60.98 9.26
N GLN A 27 7.25 60.98 10.20
CA GLN A 27 7.97 59.75 10.55
C GLN A 27 7.04 58.73 11.23
N LYS A 28 6.19 59.19 12.16
CA LYS A 28 5.19 58.33 12.81
C LYS A 28 4.18 57.73 11.82
N LEU A 29 3.73 58.52 10.84
CA LEU A 29 2.83 58.02 9.79
C LEU A 29 3.49 56.94 8.94
N ARG A 30 4.76 57.13 8.55
CA ARG A 30 5.51 56.10 7.81
C ARG A 30 5.75 54.83 8.63
N GLU A 31 6.01 54.96 9.92
CA GLU A 31 6.20 53.82 10.81
C GLU A 31 4.87 53.05 11.02
N ALA A 32 3.74 53.75 11.11
CA ALA A 32 2.42 53.14 11.17
C ALA A 32 2.06 52.39 9.88
N ASP A 33 2.26 53.01 8.71
CA ASP A 33 2.03 52.38 7.42
C ASP A 33 2.91 51.13 7.22
N ALA A 34 4.18 51.19 7.62
CA ALA A 34 5.10 50.06 7.56
C ALA A 34 4.70 48.90 8.49
N LEU A 35 4.06 49.19 9.63
CA LEU A 35 3.52 48.15 10.52
C LEU A 35 2.27 47.51 9.93
N GLU A 36 1.36 48.29 9.36
CA GLU A 36 0.17 47.74 8.69
C GLU A 36 0.53 46.88 7.47
N GLU A 37 1.55 47.26 6.70
CA GLU A 37 2.04 46.44 5.59
C GLU A 37 2.68 45.13 6.07
N LYS A 38 3.45 45.16 7.17
CA LYS A 38 3.98 43.93 7.78
C LYS A 38 2.88 43.00 8.26
N ASP A 39 1.84 43.53 8.90
CA ASP A 39 0.70 42.72 9.35
C ASP A 39 -0.11 42.14 8.19
N LYS A 40 -0.21 42.87 7.06
CA LYS A 40 -0.81 42.34 5.82
C LYS A 40 0.04 41.21 5.22
N ILE A 41 1.36 41.32 5.24
CA ILE A 41 2.27 40.27 4.76
C ILE A 41 2.19 39.02 5.66
N VAL A 42 2.04 39.17 6.98
CA VAL A 42 1.89 38.05 7.91
C VAL A 42 0.53 37.35 7.78
N LYS A 43 -0.55 38.10 7.48
CA LYS A 43 -1.90 37.52 7.30
C LYS A 43 -2.09 36.81 5.95
N ILE A 44 -1.35 37.23 4.92
CA ILE A 44 -1.25 36.46 3.67
C ILE A 44 -0.34 35.28 3.98
N LYS A 45 -0.92 34.18 4.49
CA LYS A 45 -0.25 32.88 4.59
C LYS A 45 0.56 32.68 3.32
N THR A 46 1.88 32.54 3.46
CA THR A 46 2.74 32.32 2.32
C THR A 46 2.22 31.11 1.55
N LEU A 47 2.24 31.18 0.22
CA LEU A 47 1.85 30.05 -0.64
C LEU A 47 2.56 28.74 -0.25
N GLU A 48 3.71 28.86 0.41
CA GLU A 48 4.52 27.79 0.95
C GLU A 48 3.88 27.10 2.18
N GLU A 49 3.29 27.84 3.12
CA GLU A 49 2.53 27.24 4.24
C GLU A 49 1.24 26.55 3.76
N VAL A 50 0.57 27.10 2.75
CA VAL A 50 -0.61 26.48 2.13
C VAL A 50 -0.21 25.19 1.40
N ARG A 51 0.94 25.17 0.73
CA ARG A 51 1.51 23.95 0.13
C ARG A 51 1.89 22.91 1.17
N GLN A 52 2.55 23.30 2.27
CA GLN A 52 2.90 22.37 3.36
C GLN A 52 1.64 21.76 4.02
N MET A 53 0.60 22.56 4.27
CA MET A 53 -0.67 22.05 4.80
C MET A 53 -1.42 21.14 3.81
N ALA A 54 -1.30 21.39 2.49
CA ALA A 54 -1.84 20.52 1.46
C ALA A 54 -1.08 19.18 1.40
N GLU A 55 0.25 19.22 1.39
CA GLU A 55 1.10 18.02 1.42
C GLU A 55 0.90 17.18 2.68
N GLU A 56 0.73 17.80 3.85
CA GLU A 56 0.42 17.07 5.09
C GLU A 56 -0.96 16.43 5.06
N LYS A 57 -1.96 17.10 4.47
CA LYS A 57 -3.29 16.52 4.29
C LYS A 57 -3.27 15.37 3.29
N GLU A 58 -2.51 15.49 2.21
CA GLU A 58 -2.34 14.45 1.21
C GLU A 58 -1.64 13.23 1.82
N LYS A 59 -0.52 13.42 2.53
CA LYS A 59 0.18 12.37 3.30
C LYS A 59 -0.73 11.69 4.34
N LYS A 60 -1.59 12.45 5.04
CA LYS A 60 -2.57 11.88 5.98
C LYS A 60 -3.63 11.05 5.25
N SER A 61 -4.19 11.55 4.16
CA SER A 61 -5.17 10.79 3.37
C SER A 61 -4.57 9.53 2.73
N GLU A 62 -3.31 9.57 2.30
CA GLU A 62 -2.59 8.40 1.77
C GLU A 62 -2.30 7.36 2.85
N SER A 63 -1.87 7.80 4.04
CA SER A 63 -1.61 6.89 5.16
C SER A 63 -2.88 6.24 5.72
N GLU A 64 -3.99 6.99 5.78
CA GLU A 64 -5.30 6.47 6.12
C GLU A 64 -5.82 5.49 5.04
N GLY A 65 -5.59 5.80 3.76
CA GLY A 65 -5.91 4.90 2.63
C GLY A 65 -5.14 3.58 2.70
N LYS A 66 -3.83 3.64 2.97
CA LYS A 66 -2.97 2.45 3.15
C LYS A 66 -3.40 1.61 4.34
N ALA A 67 -3.69 2.25 5.49
CA ALA A 67 -4.17 1.55 6.68
C ALA A 67 -5.56 0.91 6.48
N GLY A 68 -6.44 1.57 5.72
CA GLY A 68 -7.73 1.00 5.33
C GLY A 68 -7.57 -0.24 4.45
N MET A 69 -6.68 -0.18 3.45
CA MET A 69 -6.39 -1.29 2.55
C MET A 69 -5.78 -2.49 3.28
N GLU A 70 -4.82 -2.26 4.19
CA GLU A 70 -4.17 -3.30 4.99
C GLU A 70 -5.19 -4.05 5.88
N LYS A 71 -6.12 -3.33 6.50
CA LYS A 71 -7.20 -3.94 7.29
C LYS A 71 -8.12 -4.83 6.45
N VAL A 72 -8.38 -4.46 5.20
CA VAL A 72 -9.20 -5.27 4.28
C VAL A 72 -8.45 -6.53 3.86
N LEU A 73 -7.16 -6.43 3.55
CA LEU A 73 -6.32 -7.57 3.20
C LEU A 73 -6.24 -8.56 4.38
N PHE A 74 -5.96 -8.06 5.59
CA PHE A 74 -5.87 -8.92 6.78
C PHE A 74 -7.18 -9.67 7.10
N LYS A 75 -8.34 -9.03 6.87
CA LYS A 75 -9.65 -9.69 7.04
C LYS A 75 -9.83 -10.81 6.02
N LYS A 76 -9.51 -10.57 4.74
CA LYS A 76 -9.60 -11.58 3.69
C LYS A 76 -8.68 -12.77 3.98
N ASP A 77 -7.44 -12.53 4.36
CA ASP A 77 -6.49 -13.59 4.71
C ASP A 77 -7.00 -14.46 5.87
N LYS A 78 -7.66 -13.83 6.87
CA LYS A 78 -8.23 -14.56 8.00
C LYS A 78 -9.43 -15.40 7.57
N GLU A 79 -10.32 -14.85 6.76
CA GLU A 79 -11.47 -15.57 6.20
C GLU A 79 -11.03 -16.75 5.30
N GLU A 80 -9.98 -16.57 4.50
CA GLU A 80 -9.38 -17.64 3.70
C GLU A 80 -8.82 -18.76 4.58
N LYS A 81 -8.09 -18.43 5.65
CA LYS A 81 -7.58 -19.44 6.60
C LYS A 81 -8.69 -20.20 7.32
N GLU A 82 -9.76 -19.51 7.72
CA GLU A 82 -10.92 -20.15 8.35
C GLU A 82 -11.65 -21.08 7.35
N ALA A 83 -11.77 -20.67 6.08
CA ALA A 83 -12.32 -21.50 5.03
C ALA A 83 -11.45 -22.74 4.75
N GLU A 84 -10.13 -22.59 4.66
CA GLU A 84 -9.19 -23.71 4.51
C GLU A 84 -9.26 -24.69 5.68
N ALA A 85 -9.35 -24.20 6.92
CA ALA A 85 -9.51 -25.05 8.10
C ALA A 85 -10.80 -25.87 8.06
N ASN A 86 -11.89 -25.28 7.58
CA ASN A 86 -13.16 -26.00 7.40
C ASN A 86 -13.07 -27.04 6.28
N LEU A 87 -12.37 -26.74 5.17
CA LEU A 87 -12.18 -27.66 4.06
C LEU A 87 -11.35 -28.89 4.46
N LYS A 88 -10.35 -28.72 5.33
CA LYS A 88 -9.58 -29.85 5.89
C LYS A 88 -10.46 -30.90 6.55
N ASN A 89 -11.58 -30.52 7.15
CA ASN A 89 -12.48 -31.48 7.81
C ASN A 89 -13.17 -32.42 6.80
N TYR A 90 -13.46 -31.95 5.60
CA TYR A 90 -14.11 -32.71 4.52
C TYR A 90 -13.14 -33.52 3.64
N ALA A 91 -11.83 -33.28 3.78
CA ALA A 91 -10.81 -34.01 3.06
C ALA A 91 -10.70 -35.48 3.53
N ASN A 92 -10.36 -36.38 2.60
CA ASN A 92 -10.05 -37.78 2.91
C ASN A 92 -8.73 -37.88 3.67
N GLU A 93 -8.49 -39.00 4.35
CA GLU A 93 -7.25 -39.19 5.13
C GLU A 93 -5.99 -39.04 4.28
N ALA A 94 -5.99 -39.57 3.05
CA ALA A 94 -4.88 -39.41 2.12
C ALA A 94 -4.64 -37.94 1.72
N GLU A 95 -5.70 -37.17 1.47
CA GLU A 95 -5.61 -35.73 1.14
C GLU A 95 -5.12 -34.93 2.36
N LYS A 96 -5.57 -35.28 3.58
CA LYS A 96 -5.10 -34.69 4.84
C LYS A 96 -3.60 -34.92 5.05
N GLN A 97 -3.12 -36.14 4.79
CA GLN A 97 -1.69 -36.46 4.87
C GLN A 97 -0.87 -35.68 3.84
N GLN A 98 -1.38 -35.54 2.61
CA GLN A 98 -0.73 -34.75 1.57
C GLN A 98 -0.66 -33.26 1.94
N ILE A 99 -1.77 -32.67 2.41
CA ILE A 99 -1.83 -31.29 2.89
C ILE A 99 -0.81 -31.09 4.02
N PHE A 100 -0.79 -31.99 5.00
CA PHE A 100 0.15 -31.90 6.13
C PHE A 100 1.61 -31.92 5.67
N LEU A 101 1.97 -32.81 4.73
CA LEU A 101 3.32 -32.89 4.19
C LEU A 101 3.73 -31.58 3.48
N LEU A 102 2.85 -31.06 2.63
CA LEU A 102 3.07 -29.81 1.90
C LEU A 102 3.18 -28.61 2.85
N GLU A 103 2.33 -28.55 3.88
CA GLU A 103 2.38 -27.50 4.92
C GLU A 103 3.69 -27.56 5.73
N SER A 104 4.17 -28.76 6.06
CA SER A 104 5.45 -28.93 6.73
C SER A 104 6.62 -28.49 5.85
N GLN A 105 6.61 -28.84 4.56
CA GLN A 105 7.62 -28.39 3.60
C GLN A 105 7.61 -26.87 3.46
N ARG A 106 6.43 -26.27 3.29
CA ARG A 106 6.23 -24.82 3.22
C ARG A 106 6.79 -24.12 4.47
N PHE A 107 6.47 -24.63 5.65
CA PHE A 107 6.97 -24.09 6.93
C PHE A 107 8.51 -24.14 7.00
N ASN A 108 9.13 -25.23 6.57
CA ASN A 108 10.59 -25.35 6.57
C ASN A 108 11.25 -24.33 5.64
N LEU A 109 10.70 -24.10 4.45
CA LEU A 109 11.19 -23.09 3.50
C LEU A 109 11.00 -21.66 4.06
N GLU A 110 9.85 -21.38 4.68
CA GLU A 110 9.62 -20.09 5.35
C GLU A 110 10.61 -19.86 6.51
N SER A 111 10.95 -20.91 7.26
CA SER A 111 11.96 -20.84 8.32
C SER A 111 13.34 -20.53 7.74
N GLN A 112 13.71 -21.11 6.60
CA GLN A 112 14.98 -20.80 5.93
C GLN A 112 15.05 -19.34 5.49
N ILE A 113 13.95 -18.80 4.91
CA ILE A 113 13.87 -17.38 4.56
C ILE A 113 14.08 -16.51 5.79
N ARG A 114 13.40 -16.82 6.90
CA ARG A 114 13.56 -16.08 8.17
C ARG A 114 14.99 -16.11 8.68
N LEU A 115 15.67 -17.26 8.65
CA LEU A 115 17.08 -17.35 9.06
C LEU A 115 17.97 -16.44 8.20
N ILE A 116 17.73 -16.34 6.90
CA ILE A 116 18.49 -15.41 6.03
C ILE A 116 18.18 -13.95 6.40
N GLU A 117 16.92 -13.62 6.68
CA GLU A 117 16.49 -12.25 7.03
C GLU A 117 16.95 -11.80 8.43
N GLU A 118 16.96 -12.70 9.40
CA GLU A 118 17.23 -12.41 10.82
C GLU A 118 18.70 -12.59 11.20
N GLU A 119 19.43 -13.53 10.58
CA GLU A 119 20.83 -13.81 10.91
C GLU A 119 21.77 -13.28 9.82
N LYS A 120 21.66 -13.78 8.58
CA LYS A 120 22.65 -13.50 7.53
C LYS A 120 22.66 -12.03 7.06
N ASP A 121 21.48 -11.47 6.78
CA ASP A 121 21.36 -10.11 6.27
C ASP A 121 21.90 -9.03 7.24
N PRO A 122 21.53 -9.01 8.54
CA PRO A 122 22.04 -8.00 9.46
C PRO A 122 23.55 -8.16 9.70
N ASP A 123 24.06 -9.37 9.78
CA ASP A 123 25.49 -9.62 9.94
C ASP A 123 26.30 -9.00 8.79
N LEU A 124 25.86 -9.24 7.55
CA LEU A 124 26.48 -8.61 6.37
C LEU A 124 26.33 -7.07 6.39
N LYS A 125 25.23 -6.52 6.96
CA LYS A 125 25.00 -5.06 7.01
C LYS A 125 25.98 -4.42 7.98
N LEU A 126 26.16 -5.07 9.13
CA LEU A 126 27.10 -4.66 10.16
C LEU A 126 28.54 -4.74 9.66
N GLU A 127 28.91 -5.85 9.02
CA GLU A 127 30.24 -6.01 8.43
C GLU A 127 30.51 -4.94 7.36
N LYS A 128 29.57 -4.73 6.44
CA LYS A 128 29.67 -3.67 5.42
C LYS A 128 29.87 -2.29 6.04
N ASN A 129 29.11 -1.97 7.09
CA ASN A 129 29.22 -0.71 7.80
C ASN A 129 30.60 -0.55 8.45
N SER A 130 31.10 -1.58 9.14
CA SER A 130 32.44 -1.54 9.75
C SER A 130 33.54 -1.27 8.72
N ILE A 131 33.49 -1.93 7.55
CA ILE A 131 34.49 -1.74 6.49
C ILE A 131 34.37 -0.33 5.89
N LEU A 132 33.17 0.22 5.74
CA LEU A 132 32.97 1.59 5.26
C LEU A 132 33.52 2.63 6.24
N LEU A 133 33.36 2.43 7.55
CA LEU A 133 33.94 3.29 8.57
C LEU A 133 35.48 3.25 8.52
N GLU A 134 36.05 2.05 8.45
CA GLU A 134 37.50 1.90 8.31
C GLU A 134 38.02 2.53 7.01
N LYS A 135 37.32 2.32 5.88
CA LYS A 135 37.66 2.92 4.58
C LYS A 135 37.74 4.44 4.71
N ARG A 136 36.75 5.07 5.33
CA ARG A 136 36.71 6.52 5.56
C ARG A 136 37.90 7.01 6.39
N ASP A 137 38.32 6.25 7.40
CA ASP A 137 39.47 6.62 8.22
C ASP A 137 40.80 6.48 7.47
N TRP A 138 40.92 5.48 6.59
CA TRP A 138 42.07 5.37 5.69
C TRP A 138 42.09 6.45 4.62
N GLU A 139 40.95 6.85 4.06
CA GLU A 139 40.84 7.97 3.13
C GLU A 139 41.29 9.28 3.78
N LYS A 140 40.90 9.56 5.04
CA LYS A 140 41.40 10.72 5.78
C LYS A 140 42.93 10.69 5.94
N LYS A 141 43.49 9.53 6.29
CA LYS A 141 44.95 9.36 6.41
C LYS A 141 45.64 9.57 5.06
N LEU A 142 45.06 9.06 3.98
CA LEU A 142 45.56 9.27 2.62
C LEU A 142 45.55 10.76 2.26
N HIS A 143 44.47 11.49 2.57
CA HIS A 143 44.40 12.93 2.34
C HIS A 143 45.46 13.71 3.12
N SER A 144 45.71 13.36 4.39
CA SER A 144 46.78 13.96 5.18
C SER A 144 48.15 13.76 4.54
N ILE A 145 48.44 12.54 4.06
CA ILE A 145 49.68 12.22 3.35
C ILE A 145 49.82 13.01 2.04
N LEU A 146 48.73 13.14 1.27
CA LEU A 146 48.72 13.92 0.03
C LEU A 146 48.96 15.42 0.27
N GLU A 147 48.49 15.97 1.40
CA GLU A 147 48.80 17.35 1.78
C GLU A 147 50.27 17.53 2.17
N GLU A 148 50.86 16.56 2.89
CA GLU A 148 52.28 16.55 3.21
C GLU A 148 53.16 16.43 1.96
N GLU A 149 52.80 15.55 1.02
CA GLU A 149 53.49 15.39 -0.27
C GLU A 149 53.50 16.71 -1.06
N LYS A 150 52.34 17.40 -1.14
CA LYS A 150 52.24 18.72 -1.78
C LYS A 150 53.14 19.77 -1.13
N LYS A 151 53.23 19.79 0.21
CA LYS A 151 54.12 20.72 0.94
C LYS A 151 55.58 20.46 0.58
N LEU A 152 56.02 19.19 0.61
CA LEU A 152 57.38 18.82 0.21
C LEU A 152 57.68 19.18 -1.24
N GLU A 153 56.75 18.97 -2.17
CA GLU A 153 56.94 19.35 -3.58
C GLU A 153 57.09 20.87 -3.75
N THR A 154 56.33 21.68 -3.00
CA THR A 154 56.49 23.13 -3.03
C THR A 154 57.83 23.59 -2.43
N GLU A 155 58.28 22.96 -1.34
CA GLU A 155 59.59 23.23 -0.74
C GLU A 155 60.73 22.83 -1.68
N GLN A 156 60.61 21.67 -2.34
CA GLN A 156 61.60 21.19 -3.30
C GLN A 156 61.73 22.12 -4.51
N LYS A 157 60.60 22.64 -5.03
CA LYS A 157 60.59 23.66 -6.09
C LYS A 157 61.26 24.95 -5.63
N PHE A 158 60.92 25.45 -4.45
CA PHE A 158 61.51 26.65 -3.87
C PHE A 158 63.04 26.52 -3.71
N ILE A 159 63.53 25.39 -3.20
CA ILE A 159 64.97 25.13 -3.06
C ILE A 159 65.65 25.05 -4.42
N SER A 160 65.03 24.38 -5.40
CA SER A 160 65.59 24.27 -6.76
C SER A 160 65.70 25.63 -7.44
N ASP A 161 64.71 26.52 -7.26
CA ASP A 161 64.75 27.85 -7.86
C ASP A 161 65.79 28.74 -7.16
N ARG A 162 65.90 28.66 -5.83
CA ARG A 162 66.96 29.35 -5.06
C ARG A 162 68.37 28.87 -5.41
N GLU A 163 68.54 27.57 -5.69
CA GLU A 163 69.83 26.99 -6.12
C GLU A 163 70.27 27.55 -7.48
N LYS A 164 69.32 27.75 -8.41
CA LYS A 164 69.57 28.36 -9.72
C LYS A 164 69.95 29.84 -9.60
N GLU A 165 69.33 30.57 -8.67
CA GLU A 165 69.55 32.00 -8.45
C GLU A 165 70.84 32.31 -7.68
N SER A 166 71.26 31.44 -6.75
CA SER A 166 72.49 31.66 -5.99
C SER A 166 73.72 31.55 -6.90
N ASN A 167 74.69 32.43 -6.72
CA ASN A 167 76.01 32.35 -7.37
C ASN A 167 77.10 31.86 -6.41
N VAL A 168 76.77 31.60 -5.14
CA VAL A 168 77.72 31.22 -4.09
C VAL A 168 77.83 29.69 -4.03
N LEU A 169 79.03 29.15 -4.29
CA LEU A 169 79.26 27.70 -4.35
C LEU A 169 78.89 26.97 -3.05
N SER A 170 79.21 27.55 -1.89
CA SER A 170 78.89 26.95 -0.59
C SER A 170 77.38 26.89 -0.31
N GLU A 171 76.63 27.90 -0.75
CA GLU A 171 75.16 27.90 -0.65
C GLU A 171 74.54 26.89 -1.61
N LYS A 172 75.07 26.74 -2.84
CA LYS A 172 74.61 25.68 -3.76
C LYS A 172 74.76 24.29 -3.16
N GLN A 173 75.92 23.99 -2.58
CA GLN A 173 76.16 22.68 -1.94
C GLN A 173 75.23 22.41 -0.74
N SER A 174 74.88 23.43 0.04
CA SER A 174 73.94 23.25 1.15
C SER A 174 72.50 23.07 0.68
N LEU A 175 72.08 23.79 -0.38
CA LEU A 175 70.78 23.61 -1.02
C LEU A 175 70.65 22.24 -1.70
N GLU A 176 71.71 21.75 -2.33
CA GLU A 176 71.76 20.40 -2.92
C GLU A 176 71.58 19.32 -1.85
N LYS A 177 72.32 19.40 -0.73
CA LYS A 177 72.13 18.48 0.41
C LYS A 177 70.70 18.52 0.93
N ARG A 178 70.12 19.71 1.07
CA ARG A 178 68.74 19.86 1.52
C ARG A 178 67.74 19.28 0.52
N ARG A 179 67.99 19.40 -0.78
CA ARG A 179 67.18 18.77 -1.83
C ARG A 179 67.23 17.25 -1.73
N TRP A 180 68.40 16.67 -1.47
CA TRP A 180 68.54 15.24 -1.21
C TRP A 180 67.74 14.79 0.02
N GLU A 181 67.80 15.53 1.13
CA GLU A 181 66.99 15.25 2.33
C GLU A 181 65.47 15.30 2.05
N LEU A 182 65.02 16.26 1.22
CA LEU A 182 63.61 16.34 0.84
C LEU A 182 63.17 15.20 -0.06
N GLU A 183 64.04 14.75 -0.98
CA GLU A 183 63.76 13.61 -1.86
C GLU A 183 63.66 12.30 -1.06
N GLU A 184 64.54 12.10 -0.08
CA GLU A 184 64.46 10.93 0.81
C GLU A 184 63.13 10.92 1.59
N LYS A 185 62.75 12.06 2.17
CA LYS A 185 61.44 12.21 2.83
C LYS A 185 60.27 11.96 1.88
N ARG A 186 60.35 12.45 0.65
CA ARG A 186 59.31 12.21 -0.37
C ARG A 186 59.15 10.73 -0.66
N GLN A 187 60.25 9.99 -0.80
CA GLN A 187 60.21 8.54 -0.99
C GLN A 187 59.62 7.81 0.22
N GLU A 188 59.90 8.26 1.45
CA GLU A 188 59.27 7.70 2.65
C GLU A 188 57.75 7.94 2.69
N ILE A 189 57.31 9.16 2.38
CA ILE A 189 55.88 9.51 2.30
C ILE A 189 55.20 8.71 1.19
N GLU A 190 55.84 8.55 0.03
CA GLU A 190 55.32 7.76 -1.07
C GLU A 190 55.14 6.28 -0.66
N LYS A 191 56.14 5.67 0.00
CA LYS A 191 55.99 4.31 0.54
C LYS A 191 54.80 4.21 1.51
N GLY A 192 54.60 5.24 2.34
CA GLY A 192 53.42 5.37 3.21
C GLY A 192 52.11 5.43 2.42
N ARG A 193 52.05 6.26 1.38
CA ARG A 193 50.89 6.41 0.47
C ARG A 193 50.51 5.07 -0.15
N TRP A 194 51.48 4.38 -0.76
CA TRP A 194 51.27 3.09 -1.40
C TRP A 194 50.76 2.02 -0.43
N ALA A 195 51.24 2.02 0.82
CA ALA A 195 50.75 1.11 1.84
C ALA A 195 49.27 1.37 2.22
N ILE A 196 48.84 2.63 2.24
CA ILE A 196 47.43 2.99 2.47
C ILE A 196 46.57 2.62 1.26
N GLU A 197 47.00 2.96 0.04
CA GLU A 197 46.28 2.62 -1.20
C GLU A 197 46.05 1.12 -1.32
N LYS A 198 47.06 0.30 -0.98
CA LYS A 198 46.93 -1.16 -0.96
C LYS A 198 45.84 -1.61 0.02
N LYS A 199 45.79 -1.05 1.23
CA LYS A 199 44.74 -1.37 2.23
C LYS A 199 43.35 -0.95 1.75
N LEU A 200 43.24 0.22 1.11
CA LEU A 200 41.97 0.66 0.51
C LEU A 200 41.50 -0.30 -0.59
N ALA A 201 42.40 -0.74 -1.47
CA ALA A 201 42.09 -1.74 -2.49
C ALA A 201 41.66 -3.09 -1.88
N GLU A 202 42.31 -3.54 -0.80
CA GLU A 202 41.90 -4.73 -0.05
C GLU A 202 40.48 -4.57 0.55
N MET A 203 40.16 -3.41 1.11
CA MET A 203 38.81 -3.10 1.63
C MET A 203 37.76 -3.06 0.54
N GLU A 204 38.07 -2.48 -0.63
CA GLU A 204 37.15 -2.47 -1.77
C GLU A 204 36.85 -3.88 -2.29
N ASN A 205 37.86 -4.76 -2.31
CA ASN A 205 37.65 -6.16 -2.67
C ASN A 205 36.79 -6.89 -1.63
N LYS A 206 36.91 -6.58 -0.34
CA LYS A 206 36.01 -7.11 0.70
C LYS A 206 34.58 -6.62 0.51
N LEU A 207 34.39 -5.33 0.22
CA LEU A 207 33.06 -4.76 -0.06
C LEU A 207 32.39 -5.44 -1.25
N LYS A 208 33.14 -5.66 -2.34
CA LYS A 208 32.63 -6.40 -3.52
C LYS A 208 32.17 -7.81 -3.15
N LYS A 209 32.93 -8.54 -2.33
CA LYS A 209 32.54 -9.88 -1.87
C LYS A 209 31.26 -9.85 -1.03
N ILE A 210 31.12 -8.87 -0.13
CA ILE A 210 29.90 -8.69 0.66
C ILE A 210 28.70 -8.39 -0.26
N ASP A 211 28.89 -7.56 -1.28
CA ASP A 211 27.83 -7.27 -2.26
C ASP A 211 27.45 -8.52 -3.08
N GLU A 212 28.42 -9.32 -3.51
CA GLU A 212 28.16 -10.62 -4.16
C GLU A 212 27.41 -11.59 -3.23
N ASP A 213 27.75 -11.63 -1.94
CA ASP A 213 27.08 -12.48 -0.95
C ASP A 213 25.65 -12.00 -0.66
N TYR A 214 25.40 -10.69 -0.71
CA TYR A 214 24.04 -10.14 -0.70
C TYR A 214 23.22 -10.60 -1.90
N GLU A 215 23.79 -10.52 -3.12
CA GLU A 215 23.11 -10.97 -4.32
C GLU A 215 22.78 -12.46 -4.26
N LYS A 216 23.69 -13.28 -3.73
CA LYS A 216 23.43 -14.71 -3.47
C LYS A 216 22.30 -14.93 -2.48
N ASN A 217 22.27 -14.19 -1.36
CA ASN A 217 21.17 -14.29 -0.38
C ASN A 217 19.82 -13.87 -1.00
N ILE A 218 19.81 -12.85 -1.88
CA ILE A 218 18.61 -12.42 -2.60
C ILE A 218 18.13 -13.51 -3.56
N ALA A 219 19.05 -14.10 -4.34
CA ALA A 219 18.76 -15.20 -5.24
C ALA A 219 18.20 -16.42 -4.47
N GLU A 220 18.86 -16.82 -3.37
CA GLU A 220 18.42 -17.93 -2.50
C GLU A 220 17.00 -17.68 -1.97
N LYS A 221 16.69 -16.46 -1.50
CA LYS A 221 15.34 -16.10 -1.05
C LYS A 221 14.30 -16.19 -2.17
N ASN A 222 14.63 -15.74 -3.38
CA ASN A 222 13.71 -15.80 -4.51
C ASN A 222 13.43 -17.25 -4.91
N ASP A 223 14.45 -18.10 -4.98
CA ASP A 223 14.28 -19.53 -5.24
C ASP A 223 13.40 -20.21 -4.18
N LEU A 224 13.58 -19.86 -2.90
CA LEU A 224 12.74 -20.37 -1.81
C LEU A 224 11.28 -19.88 -1.93
N ARG A 225 11.08 -18.61 -2.32
CA ARG A 225 9.73 -18.05 -2.57
C ARG A 225 9.04 -18.70 -3.76
N GLU A 226 9.77 -19.01 -4.82
CA GLU A 226 9.23 -19.75 -5.97
C GLU A 226 8.78 -21.16 -5.58
N LYS A 227 9.59 -21.87 -4.79
CA LYS A 227 9.22 -23.19 -4.24
C LYS A 227 7.98 -23.12 -3.34
N ILE A 228 7.88 -22.09 -2.49
CA ILE A 228 6.68 -21.86 -1.67
C ILE A 228 5.46 -21.62 -2.58
N ALA A 229 5.59 -20.81 -3.62
CA ALA A 229 4.50 -20.54 -4.55
C ALA A 229 4.07 -21.81 -5.32
N GLU A 230 5.01 -22.70 -5.65
CA GLU A 230 4.70 -24.01 -6.24
C GLU A 230 3.93 -24.90 -5.25
N ILE A 231 4.38 -24.97 -3.99
CA ILE A 231 3.65 -25.69 -2.93
C ILE A 231 2.24 -25.12 -2.76
N ASP A 232 2.08 -23.80 -2.72
CA ASP A 232 0.78 -23.14 -2.59
C ASP A 232 -0.15 -23.47 -3.78
N ARG A 233 0.38 -23.58 -5.02
CA ARG A 233 -0.39 -24.05 -6.18
C ARG A 233 -0.86 -25.48 -6.00
N THR A 234 0.02 -26.39 -5.58
CA THR A 234 -0.35 -27.80 -5.34
C THR A 234 -1.38 -27.94 -4.22
N LEU A 235 -1.26 -27.16 -3.14
CA LEU A 235 -2.26 -27.10 -2.07
C LEU A 235 -3.62 -26.63 -2.61
N ARG A 236 -3.66 -25.56 -3.40
CA ARG A 236 -4.89 -25.08 -4.05
C ARG A 236 -5.54 -26.15 -4.92
N GLU A 237 -4.76 -26.89 -5.70
CA GLU A 237 -5.30 -28.00 -6.51
C GLU A 237 -5.93 -29.10 -5.65
N VAL A 238 -5.31 -29.49 -4.53
CA VAL A 238 -5.86 -30.48 -3.59
C VAL A 238 -7.16 -29.95 -2.97
N TYR A 239 -7.20 -28.67 -2.57
CA TYR A 239 -8.41 -28.06 -2.03
C TYR A 239 -9.53 -27.96 -3.07
N SER A 240 -9.23 -27.56 -4.31
CA SER A 240 -10.23 -27.51 -5.39
C SER A 240 -10.81 -28.89 -5.70
N LYS A 241 -9.98 -29.94 -5.72
CA LYS A 241 -10.46 -31.33 -5.86
C LYS A 241 -11.40 -31.72 -4.71
N THR A 242 -11.06 -31.33 -3.48
CA THR A 242 -11.89 -31.59 -2.29
C THR A 242 -13.22 -30.85 -2.38
N ILE A 243 -13.22 -29.56 -2.75
CA ILE A 243 -14.42 -28.74 -2.91
C ILE A 243 -15.35 -29.35 -3.96
N ASN A 244 -14.84 -29.62 -5.17
CA ASN A 244 -15.65 -30.17 -6.26
C ASN A 244 -16.30 -31.51 -5.88
N ARG A 245 -15.57 -32.34 -5.12
CA ARG A 245 -16.08 -33.63 -4.62
C ARG A 245 -17.21 -33.43 -3.61
N VAL A 246 -17.05 -32.53 -2.64
CA VAL A 246 -18.07 -32.23 -1.62
C VAL A 246 -19.30 -31.57 -2.23
N GLU A 247 -19.10 -30.64 -3.16
CA GLU A 247 -20.20 -30.00 -3.89
C GLU A 247 -20.96 -31.01 -4.75
N GLY A 248 -20.26 -31.90 -5.45
CA GLY A 248 -20.87 -33.01 -6.20
C GLY A 248 -21.76 -33.88 -5.32
N GLN A 249 -21.26 -34.33 -4.16
CA GLN A 249 -22.03 -35.11 -3.19
C GLN A 249 -23.25 -34.35 -2.66
N ARG A 250 -23.12 -33.04 -2.42
CA ARG A 250 -24.22 -32.20 -1.95
C ARG A 250 -25.31 -32.08 -3.03
N ILE A 251 -24.92 -31.87 -4.28
CA ILE A 251 -25.85 -31.77 -5.42
C ILE A 251 -26.58 -33.10 -5.63
N GLU A 252 -25.87 -34.22 -5.57
CA GLU A 252 -26.47 -35.57 -5.68
C GLU A 252 -27.47 -35.83 -4.54
N ALA A 253 -27.09 -35.56 -3.29
CA ALA A 253 -27.98 -35.70 -2.14
C ALA A 253 -29.21 -34.79 -2.22
N GLU A 254 -29.07 -33.58 -2.77
CA GLU A 254 -30.19 -32.67 -2.99
C GLU A 254 -31.14 -33.18 -4.08
N LYS A 255 -30.61 -33.70 -5.18
CA LYS A 255 -31.40 -34.36 -6.24
C LYS A 255 -32.16 -35.55 -5.68
N GLU A 256 -31.51 -36.44 -4.94
CA GLU A 256 -32.17 -37.58 -4.29
C GLU A 256 -33.28 -37.15 -3.33
N ARG A 257 -33.04 -36.10 -2.52
CA ARG A 257 -34.08 -35.53 -1.65
C ARG A 257 -35.25 -34.96 -2.43
N THR A 258 -35.00 -34.29 -3.55
CA THR A 258 -36.08 -33.76 -4.40
C THR A 258 -36.86 -34.87 -5.08
N SER A 259 -36.20 -35.93 -5.55
CA SER A 259 -36.85 -37.11 -6.12
C SER A 259 -37.68 -37.84 -5.07
N ALA A 260 -37.13 -38.11 -3.88
CA ALA A 260 -37.87 -38.73 -2.78
C ALA A 260 -39.07 -37.87 -2.32
N ARG A 261 -38.93 -36.53 -2.32
CA ARG A 261 -40.05 -35.61 -2.08
C ARG A 261 -41.10 -35.67 -3.20
N GLY A 262 -40.67 -35.79 -4.45
CA GLY A 262 -41.54 -35.99 -5.61
C GLY A 262 -42.35 -37.28 -5.49
N GLU A 263 -41.68 -38.40 -5.22
CA GLU A 263 -42.31 -39.71 -5.04
C GLU A 263 -43.30 -39.72 -3.86
N THR A 264 -42.91 -39.16 -2.72
CA THR A 264 -43.83 -39.04 -1.56
C THR A 264 -45.00 -38.11 -1.86
N ALA A 265 -44.79 -37.00 -2.59
CA ALA A 265 -45.88 -36.13 -3.01
C ALA A 265 -46.82 -36.83 -4.00
N GLU A 266 -46.28 -37.61 -4.94
CA GLU A 266 -47.06 -38.39 -5.91
C GLU A 266 -47.86 -39.51 -5.23
N ALA A 267 -47.25 -40.25 -4.29
CA ALA A 267 -47.94 -41.24 -3.47
C ALA A 267 -49.08 -40.60 -2.64
N ASN A 268 -48.83 -39.45 -2.01
CA ASN A 268 -49.86 -38.70 -1.29
C ASN A 268 -50.99 -38.19 -2.20
N LEU A 269 -50.68 -37.82 -3.45
CA LEU A 269 -51.68 -37.42 -4.44
C LEU A 269 -52.55 -38.61 -4.86
N GLN A 270 -51.95 -39.76 -5.15
CA GLN A 270 -52.67 -40.99 -5.48
C GLN A 270 -53.55 -41.46 -4.32
N GLU A 271 -53.07 -41.38 -3.08
CA GLU A 271 -53.88 -41.71 -1.90
C GLU A 271 -55.08 -40.76 -1.75
N LYS A 272 -54.86 -39.44 -1.89
CA LYS A 272 -55.95 -38.46 -1.90
C LYS A 272 -56.95 -38.70 -3.02
N GLU A 273 -56.49 -39.04 -4.23
CA GLU A 273 -57.35 -39.38 -5.35
C GLU A 273 -58.16 -40.66 -5.08
N ASN A 274 -57.54 -41.68 -4.49
CA ASN A 274 -58.23 -42.92 -4.10
C ASN A 274 -59.29 -42.66 -3.03
N ILE A 275 -58.95 -41.90 -1.98
CA ILE A 275 -59.91 -41.47 -0.95
C ILE A 275 -61.06 -40.69 -1.59
N GLN A 276 -60.77 -39.78 -2.52
CA GLN A 276 -61.79 -39.05 -3.25
C GLN A 276 -62.67 -40.02 -4.07
N ARG A 277 -62.10 -40.94 -4.84
CA ARG A 277 -62.86 -41.94 -5.61
C ARG A 277 -63.75 -42.81 -4.71
N GLU A 278 -63.27 -43.20 -3.52
CA GLU A 278 -64.06 -43.97 -2.55
C GLU A 278 -65.21 -43.16 -1.95
N GLN A 279 -64.96 -41.92 -1.55
CA GLN A 279 -65.99 -41.01 -1.06
C GLN A 279 -67.09 -40.78 -2.10
N TRP A 280 -66.72 -40.67 -3.38
CA TRP A 280 -67.66 -40.50 -4.48
C TRP A 280 -68.40 -41.78 -4.86
N ARG A 281 -67.80 -42.96 -4.70
CA ARG A 281 -68.49 -44.26 -4.86
C ARG A 281 -69.55 -44.52 -3.79
N ARG A 282 -69.38 -43.95 -2.58
CA ARG A 282 -70.35 -44.03 -1.48
C ARG A 282 -71.32 -42.85 -1.45
N ALA A 283 -71.25 -41.94 -2.42
CA ALA A 283 -72.26 -40.90 -2.54
C ALA A 283 -73.61 -41.59 -2.76
N PRO A 284 -74.59 -41.39 -1.88
CA PRO A 284 -75.93 -41.95 -2.08
C PRO A 284 -76.42 -41.47 -3.45
N GLU A 285 -76.95 -42.39 -4.25
CA GLU A 285 -77.51 -42.08 -5.56
C GLU A 285 -78.35 -40.80 -5.45
N PRO A 286 -78.17 -39.83 -6.35
CA PRO A 286 -78.87 -38.56 -6.26
C PRO A 286 -80.37 -38.86 -6.35
N LYS A 287 -81.05 -38.91 -5.20
CA LYS A 287 -82.51 -38.92 -5.12
C LYS A 287 -82.97 -37.79 -6.02
N GLU A 288 -83.59 -38.15 -7.13
CA GLU A 288 -83.86 -37.27 -8.27
C GLU A 288 -84.50 -35.98 -7.80
N LYS A 289 -83.73 -34.90 -7.68
CA LYS A 289 -84.11 -33.48 -7.85
C LYS A 289 -85.55 -33.08 -7.46
N GLU A 290 -86.13 -33.62 -6.39
CA GLU A 290 -87.46 -33.19 -5.92
C GLU A 290 -87.38 -31.74 -5.39
N PHE A 291 -86.21 -31.35 -4.87
CA PHE A 291 -85.95 -30.00 -4.40
C PHE A 291 -85.97 -28.92 -5.51
N LEU A 292 -85.73 -29.27 -6.78
CA LEU A 292 -85.77 -28.32 -7.91
C LEU A 292 -87.19 -28.11 -8.45
N LYS A 293 -88.14 -29.01 -8.14
CA LYS A 293 -89.55 -28.87 -8.53
C LYS A 293 -90.30 -27.87 -7.64
N ASN A 294 -89.91 -27.72 -6.36
CA ASN A 294 -90.59 -26.83 -5.40
C ASN A 294 -89.93 -25.46 -5.21
N MET A 295 -88.86 -25.13 -5.93
CA MET A 295 -88.28 -23.78 -5.88
C MET A 295 -89.16 -22.75 -6.61
N SER A 296 -89.45 -21.63 -5.94
CA SER A 296 -90.22 -20.53 -6.53
C SER A 296 -89.55 -19.98 -7.80
N SER A 297 -90.35 -19.54 -8.77
CA SER A 297 -89.87 -19.02 -10.05
C SER A 297 -88.84 -17.89 -9.89
N ALA A 298 -89.00 -17.04 -8.87
CA ALA A 298 -88.08 -15.96 -8.54
C ALA A 298 -86.69 -16.44 -8.10
N LEU A 299 -86.59 -17.63 -7.49
CA LEU A 299 -85.30 -18.21 -7.08
C LEU A 299 -84.58 -18.85 -8.26
N LYS A 300 -85.32 -19.48 -9.18
CA LYS A 300 -84.77 -20.03 -10.44
C LYS A 300 -84.16 -18.93 -11.30
N GLU A 301 -84.81 -17.77 -11.37
CA GLU A 301 -84.30 -16.62 -12.13
C GLU A 301 -83.05 -15.99 -11.47
N LYS A 302 -82.99 -15.92 -10.13
CA LYS A 302 -81.78 -15.46 -9.43
C LYS A 302 -80.59 -16.41 -9.61
N LEU A 303 -80.86 -17.72 -9.66
CA LEU A 303 -79.84 -18.74 -9.93
C LEU A 303 -79.35 -18.66 -11.38
N SER A 304 -80.23 -18.50 -12.36
CA SER A 304 -79.82 -18.34 -13.76
C SER A 304 -79.03 -17.06 -14.00
N ARG A 305 -79.43 -15.94 -13.37
CA ARG A 305 -78.64 -14.69 -13.42
C ARG A 305 -77.26 -14.85 -12.78
N LYS A 306 -77.17 -15.52 -11.63
CA LYS A 306 -75.88 -15.82 -11.00
C LYS A 306 -75.00 -16.69 -11.89
N THR A 307 -75.55 -17.71 -12.55
CA THR A 307 -74.77 -18.55 -13.48
C THR A 307 -74.30 -17.76 -14.70
N GLU A 308 -75.14 -16.87 -15.24
CA GLU A 308 -74.74 -15.99 -16.35
C GLU A 308 -73.65 -14.99 -15.93
N ASP A 309 -73.75 -14.41 -14.74
CA ASP A 309 -72.74 -13.50 -14.20
C ASP A 309 -71.42 -14.22 -13.93
N GLU A 310 -71.49 -15.46 -13.44
CA GLU A 310 -70.32 -16.31 -13.20
C GLU A 310 -69.66 -16.73 -14.52
N GLU A 311 -70.44 -17.08 -15.55
CA GLU A 311 -69.91 -17.34 -16.90
C GLU A 311 -69.26 -16.11 -17.53
N LYS A 312 -69.85 -14.92 -17.35
CA LYS A 312 -69.25 -13.65 -17.81
C LYS A 312 -67.93 -13.37 -17.08
N ASN A 313 -67.89 -13.59 -15.77
CA ASN A 313 -66.67 -13.42 -14.98
C ASN A 313 -65.59 -14.43 -15.40
N ARG A 314 -65.96 -15.68 -15.66
CA ARG A 314 -65.04 -16.71 -16.14
C ARG A 314 -64.50 -16.39 -17.53
N LYS A 315 -65.33 -15.88 -18.44
CA LYS A 315 -64.88 -15.39 -19.75
C LYS A 315 -63.88 -14.23 -19.63
N LYS A 316 -64.20 -13.20 -18.83
CA LYS A 316 -63.29 -12.07 -18.57
C LYS A 316 -61.96 -12.53 -17.96
N PHE A 317 -62.00 -13.51 -17.07
CA PHE A 317 -60.79 -14.05 -16.46
C PHE A 317 -59.90 -14.77 -17.48
N MET A 318 -60.47 -15.63 -18.34
CA MET A 318 -59.71 -16.30 -19.40
C MET A 318 -59.12 -15.31 -20.40
N GLU A 319 -59.87 -14.28 -20.77
CA GLU A 319 -59.40 -13.23 -21.67
C GLU A 319 -58.23 -12.41 -21.06
N ASN A 320 -58.25 -12.19 -19.74
CA ASN A 320 -57.13 -11.56 -19.03
C ASN A 320 -55.88 -12.45 -18.96
N ILE A 321 -56.05 -13.77 -18.77
CA ILE A 321 -54.93 -14.72 -18.80
C ILE A 321 -54.27 -14.74 -20.19
N GLU A 322 -55.07 -14.77 -21.25
CA GLU A 322 -54.54 -14.71 -22.62
C GLU A 322 -53.77 -13.41 -22.88
N LYS A 323 -54.30 -12.26 -22.48
CA LYS A 323 -53.59 -10.97 -22.58
C LYS A 323 -52.28 -10.96 -21.80
N MET A 324 -52.24 -11.54 -20.60
CA MET A 324 -51.01 -11.67 -19.82
C MET A 324 -49.98 -12.56 -20.52
N ALA A 325 -50.39 -13.70 -21.06
CA ALA A 325 -49.51 -14.62 -21.79
C ALA A 325 -48.90 -13.98 -23.05
N ASP A 326 -49.69 -13.20 -23.80
CA ASP A 326 -49.22 -12.49 -25.00
C ASP A 326 -48.29 -11.32 -24.68
N SER A 327 -48.52 -10.60 -23.57
CA SER A 327 -47.63 -9.52 -23.14
C SER A 327 -46.26 -10.03 -22.66
N GLY A 328 -46.22 -11.23 -22.06
CA GLY A 328 -44.96 -11.89 -21.66
C GLY A 328 -44.08 -12.33 -22.84
N LYS A 329 -44.68 -12.64 -24.01
CA LYS A 329 -43.94 -13.04 -25.23
C LYS A 329 -43.36 -11.86 -26.02
N LYS A 330 -43.78 -10.62 -25.77
CA LYS A 330 -43.26 -9.43 -26.47
C LYS A 330 -42.09 -8.73 -25.76
N ASN A 331 -41.77 -9.13 -24.54
CA ASN A 331 -40.71 -8.53 -23.71
C ASN A 331 -39.52 -9.48 -23.44
N GLY A 332 -39.41 -10.58 -24.17
CA GLY A 332 -38.21 -11.41 -24.27
C GLY A 332 -37.78 -11.48 -25.73
#